data_AF-A0A7S3DBG6-F1
#
_entry.id   AF-A0A7S3DBG6-F1
#
_cell.length_a   1.000
_cell.length_b   1.000
_cell.length_c   1.000
_cell.angle_alpha   90.00
_cell.angle_beta   90.00
_cell.angle_gamma   90.00
#
_symmetry.space_group_name_H-M   'P 1'
#
loop_
_entity.id
_entity.type
_entity.pdbx_description
1 polymer ?
#
loop_
_entity_poly.entity_id
_entity_poly.type
_entity_poly.pdbx_seq_one_letter_code
_entity_poly.pdbx_strand_id
1 'polypeptide(L)'
;GMAFPTSSPTLAASTSITTAAAAMKKGGDRVRREYNILQRLTDVFGTVEALVEEYRSYLAEVLIDRLSYDVDEQIQHVEVLKIPFGDDSFHTCEVLLRDVAESKRANTVVHERIRE
;
A
#
# COMPACT_ATOMS: atom_id res chain seq x y z
N GLY A 1 -27.87 57.69 26.70
CA GLY A 1 -27.93 57.42 25.24
C GLY A 1 -26.56 57.69 24.70
N MET A 2 -25.86 56.68 24.17
CA MET A 2 -25.93 56.23 22.77
C MET A 2 -25.32 57.24 21.78
N ALA A 3 -24.46 56.70 20.91
CA ALA A 3 -23.91 57.22 19.64
C ALA A 3 -22.49 57.84 19.64
N PHE A 4 -21.50 56.97 19.35
CA PHE A 4 -20.45 57.23 18.34
C PHE A 4 -21.12 57.34 16.93
N PRO A 5 -20.54 57.90 15.82
CA PRO A 5 -19.16 57.60 15.39
C PRO A 5 -18.41 58.57 14.40
N THR A 6 -17.19 58.14 14.04
CA THR A 6 -16.45 58.24 12.75
C THR A 6 -15.93 59.58 12.17
N SER A 7 -14.59 59.67 12.07
CA SER A 7 -13.91 60.18 10.86
C SER A 7 -12.49 59.59 10.68
N SER A 8 -12.37 58.70 9.67
CA SER A 8 -11.23 58.45 8.74
C SER A 8 -9.86 57.96 9.30
N PRO A 9 -8.92 57.38 8.49
CA PRO A 9 -8.93 57.07 7.05
C PRO A 9 -8.47 55.64 6.65
N THR A 10 -8.85 55.27 5.43
CA THR A 10 -8.11 54.56 4.36
C THR A 10 -6.88 53.69 4.70
N LEU A 11 -6.95 52.40 4.33
CA LEU A 11 -5.83 51.68 3.68
C LEU A 11 -6.39 50.57 2.78
N ALA A 12 -6.28 50.82 1.47
CA ALA A 12 -6.57 49.87 0.42
C ALA A 12 -5.44 48.84 0.28
N ALA A 13 -5.84 47.69 -0.27
CA ALA A 13 -5.02 46.70 -0.96
C ALA A 13 -4.02 45.89 -0.12
N SER A 14 -4.47 44.72 0.34
CA SER A 14 -3.61 43.54 0.36
C SER A 14 -4.24 42.46 -0.53
N THR A 15 -3.65 42.33 -1.70
CA THR A 15 -4.05 41.47 -2.80
C THR A 15 -3.85 39.99 -2.41
N SER A 16 -4.96 39.24 -2.39
CA SER A 16 -5.04 37.83 -2.78
C SER A 16 -4.17 36.80 -2.04
N ILE A 17 -4.53 36.49 -0.79
CA ILE A 17 -4.25 35.19 -0.18
C ILE A 17 -5.34 34.21 -0.64
N THR A 18 -5.30 33.66 -1.87
CA THR A 18 -6.01 32.40 -2.23
C THR A 18 -5.77 31.97 -3.69
N THR A 19 -4.59 31.44 -4.04
CA THR A 19 -4.45 30.78 -5.37
C THR A 19 -3.32 29.75 -5.49
N ALA A 20 -3.02 28.97 -4.43
CA ALA A 20 -2.03 27.88 -4.55
C ALA A 20 -2.37 26.57 -3.81
N ALA A 21 -3.58 26.40 -3.27
CA ALA A 21 -3.95 25.20 -2.51
C ALA A 21 -4.73 24.13 -3.32
N ALA A 22 -5.12 24.41 -4.56
CA ALA A 22 -6.03 23.53 -5.31
C ALA A 22 -5.34 22.39 -6.09
N ALA A 23 -4.02 22.45 -6.33
CA ALA A 23 -3.32 21.49 -7.19
C ALA A 23 -2.77 20.24 -6.46
N MET A 24 -2.54 20.29 -5.14
CA MET A 24 -2.00 19.16 -4.37
C MET A 24 -3.06 18.20 -3.80
N LYS A 25 -4.36 18.53 -3.93
CA LYS A 25 -5.44 17.75 -3.31
C LYS A 25 -5.72 16.40 -3.99
N LYS A 26 -5.35 16.27 -5.27
CA LYS A 26 -5.70 15.09 -6.09
C LYS A 26 -4.93 13.82 -5.69
N GLY A 27 -3.70 13.95 -5.19
CA GLY A 27 -2.92 12.82 -4.66
C GLY A 27 -3.41 12.35 -3.28
N GLY A 28 -3.75 13.30 -2.41
CA GLY A 28 -4.23 13.02 -1.05
C GLY A 28 -5.57 12.28 -1.02
N ASP A 29 -6.49 12.59 -1.94
CA ASP A 29 -7.81 11.94 -1.98
C ASP A 29 -7.77 10.47 -2.44
N ARG A 30 -6.81 10.12 -3.30
CA ARG A 30 -6.62 8.74 -3.77
C ARG A 30 -5.99 7.88 -2.67
N VAL A 31 -4.90 8.36 -2.06
CA VAL A 31 -4.23 7.67 -0.94
C VAL A 31 -5.20 7.51 0.25
N ARG A 32 -5.98 8.56 0.56
CA ARG A 32 -7.00 8.50 1.59
C ARG A 32 -8.06 7.47 1.26
N ARG A 33 -8.53 7.38 0.01
CA ARG A 33 -9.48 6.33 -0.41
C ARG A 33 -8.90 4.92 -0.33
N GLU A 34 -7.65 4.69 -0.76
CA GLU A 34 -6.98 3.39 -0.66
C GLU A 34 -6.81 2.96 0.80
N TYR A 35 -6.38 3.87 1.68
CA TYR A 35 -6.33 3.64 3.12
C TYR A 35 -7.71 3.27 3.70
N ASN A 36 -8.79 3.93 3.24
CA ASN A 36 -10.16 3.59 3.65
C ASN A 36 -10.59 2.17 3.21
N ILE A 37 -10.06 1.63 2.10
CA ILE A 37 -10.39 0.26 1.65
C ILE A 37 -9.68 -0.76 2.52
N LEU A 38 -8.39 -0.56 2.81
CA LEU A 38 -7.61 -1.43 3.68
C LEU A 38 -8.17 -1.44 5.10
N GLN A 39 -8.58 -0.28 5.61
CA GLN A 39 -9.25 -0.18 6.91
C GLN A 39 -10.57 -0.95 6.94
N ARG A 40 -11.38 -0.90 5.87
CA ARG A 40 -12.61 -1.71 5.77
C ARG A 40 -12.32 -3.21 5.67
N LEU A 41 -11.23 -3.61 5.01
CA LEU A 41 -10.80 -5.01 5.01
C LEU A 41 -10.47 -5.44 6.44
N THR A 42 -9.68 -4.65 7.17
CA THR A 42 -9.38 -4.94 8.58
C THR A 42 -10.65 -5.02 9.44
N ASP A 43 -11.65 -4.17 9.21
CA ASP A 43 -12.94 -4.24 9.93
C ASP A 43 -13.69 -5.56 9.67
N VAL A 44 -13.56 -6.16 8.47
CA VAL A 44 -14.19 -7.46 8.13
C VAL A 44 -13.41 -8.63 8.71
N PHE A 45 -12.07 -8.59 8.66
CA PHE A 45 -11.22 -9.64 9.22
C PHE A 45 -11.09 -9.57 10.76
N GLY A 46 -11.51 -8.47 11.37
CA GLY A 46 -11.52 -8.26 12.82
C GLY A 46 -10.17 -7.80 13.38
N THR A 47 -9.06 -8.40 12.94
CA THR A 47 -7.70 -7.97 13.28
C THR A 47 -6.77 -7.98 12.07
N VAL A 48 -5.68 -7.21 12.15
CA VAL A 48 -4.62 -7.22 11.11
C VAL A 48 -3.96 -8.60 11.02
N GLU A 49 -3.77 -9.28 12.15
CA GLU A 49 -3.16 -10.61 12.20
C GLU A 49 -4.02 -11.65 11.46
N ALA A 50 -5.35 -11.59 11.57
CA ALA A 50 -6.26 -12.47 10.86
C ALA A 50 -6.17 -12.26 9.33
N LEU A 51 -6.09 -10.99 8.88
CA LEU A 51 -5.89 -10.67 7.46
C LEU A 51 -4.56 -11.24 6.94
N VAL A 52 -3.48 -11.07 7.71
CA VAL A 52 -2.15 -11.57 7.34
C VAL A 52 -2.14 -13.10 7.24
N GLU A 53 -2.80 -13.79 8.17
CA GLU A 53 -2.89 -15.25 8.20
C GLU A 53 -3.66 -15.81 7.00
N GLU A 54 -4.80 -15.19 6.66
CA GLU A 54 -5.60 -15.54 5.48
C GLU A 54 -4.84 -15.25 4.19
N TYR A 55 -4.20 -14.08 4.09
CA TYR A 55 -3.39 -13.74 2.92
C TYR A 55 -2.20 -14.69 2.74
N ARG A 56 -1.54 -15.09 3.84
CA ARG A 56 -0.46 -16.09 3.79
C ARG A 56 -0.97 -17.43 3.25
N SER A 57 -2.14 -17.88 3.73
CA SER A 57 -2.73 -19.15 3.32
C SER A 57 -3.12 -19.13 1.84
N TYR A 58 -3.75 -18.04 1.39
CA TYR A 58 -4.03 -17.79 -0.01
C TYR A 58 -2.76 -17.76 -0.87
N LEU A 59 -1.73 -17.05 -0.42
CA LEU A 59 -0.47 -16.96 -1.15
C LEU A 59 0.18 -18.33 -1.30
N ALA A 60 0.20 -19.15 -0.24
CA ALA A 60 0.75 -20.49 -0.29
C ALA A 60 0.03 -21.38 -1.32
N GLU A 61 -1.32 -21.35 -1.34
CA GLU A 61 -2.12 -22.09 -2.31
C GLU A 61 -1.81 -21.66 -3.75
N VAL A 62 -1.80 -20.34 -4.00
CA VAL A 62 -1.49 -19.78 -5.33
C VAL A 62 -0.08 -20.14 -5.80
N LEU A 63 0.92 -20.10 -4.91
CA LEU A 63 2.30 -20.42 -5.26
C LEU A 63 2.50 -21.91 -5.56
N ILE A 64 1.74 -22.79 -4.92
CA ILE A 64 1.79 -24.24 -5.17
C ILE A 64 1.06 -24.61 -6.47
N ASP A 65 -0.10 -24.00 -6.72
CA ASP A 65 -0.93 -24.31 -7.89
C ASP A 65 -0.38 -23.74 -9.20
N ARG A 66 0.41 -22.66 -9.14
CA ARG A 66 1.03 -22.07 -10.33
C ARG A 66 2.21 -22.93 -10.80
N LEU A 67 2.07 -23.50 -12.01
CA LEU A 67 3.17 -24.19 -12.72
C LEU A 67 4.32 -23.25 -13.16
N SER A 68 4.16 -21.94 -13.01
CA SER A 68 5.16 -20.93 -13.37
C SER A 68 5.80 -20.33 -12.11
N TYR A 69 7.14 -20.32 -12.06
CA TYR A 69 7.93 -19.62 -11.03
C TYR A 69 7.94 -18.08 -11.17
N ASP A 70 6.87 -17.51 -11.73
CA ASP A 70 6.72 -16.06 -11.88
C ASP A 70 5.90 -15.53 -10.70
N VAL A 71 6.54 -14.68 -9.90
CA VAL A 71 6.01 -14.17 -8.63
C VAL A 71 6.00 -12.64 -8.54
N ASP A 72 6.23 -11.94 -9.66
CA ASP A 72 6.35 -10.48 -9.69
C ASP A 72 5.05 -9.79 -9.23
N GLU A 73 3.90 -10.33 -9.62
CA GLU A 73 2.57 -9.88 -9.20
C GLU A 73 2.39 -10.01 -7.68
N GLN A 74 2.81 -11.15 -7.12
CA GLN A 74 2.68 -11.45 -5.70
C GLN A 74 3.62 -10.58 -4.85
N ILE A 75 4.84 -10.31 -5.35
CA ILE A 75 5.78 -9.35 -4.74
C ILE A 75 5.13 -7.97 -4.68
N GLN A 76 4.56 -7.49 -5.79
CA GLN A 76 3.90 -6.19 -5.83
C GLN A 76 2.73 -6.11 -4.84
N HIS A 77 1.93 -7.17 -4.72
CA HIS A 77 0.83 -7.23 -3.75
C HIS A 77 1.34 -7.13 -2.30
N VAL A 78 2.39 -7.87 -1.94
CA VAL A 78 3.00 -7.81 -0.60
C VAL A 78 3.51 -6.40 -0.30
N GLU A 79 4.21 -5.76 -1.24
CA GLU A 79 4.75 -4.40 -1.05
C GLU A 79 3.66 -3.36 -0.81
N VAL A 80 2.52 -3.44 -1.52
CA VAL A 80 1.39 -2.54 -1.28
C VAL A 80 0.77 -2.76 0.10
N LEU A 81 0.71 -4.01 0.57
CA LEU A 81 0.18 -4.36 1.88
C LEU A 81 1.11 -3.98 3.04
N LYS A 82 2.43 -3.90 2.82
CA LYS A 82 3.39 -3.46 3.85
C LYS A 82 3.24 -1.98 4.21
N ILE A 83 2.83 -1.12 3.28
CA ILE A 83 2.63 0.32 3.52
C ILE A 83 1.69 0.61 4.70
N PRO A 84 0.48 0.02 4.78
CA PRO A 84 -0.47 0.24 5.89
C PRO A 84 -0.19 -0.58 7.15
N PHE A 85 0.39 -1.77 7.03
CA PHE A 85 0.47 -2.75 8.13
C PHE A 85 1.86 -2.87 8.76
N GLY A 86 2.90 -2.40 8.06
CA GLY A 86 4.30 -2.50 8.47
C GLY A 86 5.05 -3.64 7.79
N ASP A 87 6.38 -3.52 7.75
CA ASP A 87 7.26 -4.45 7.05
C ASP A 87 7.30 -5.84 7.70
N ASP A 88 7.23 -5.91 9.03
CA ASP A 88 7.35 -7.17 9.78
C ASP A 88 6.12 -8.07 9.64
N SER A 89 4.94 -7.51 9.37
CA SER A 89 3.69 -8.27 9.29
C SER A 89 3.66 -9.26 8.12
N PHE A 90 4.39 -8.99 7.04
CA PHE A 90 4.41 -9.84 5.84
C PHE A 90 5.69 -10.66 5.67
N HIS A 91 6.56 -10.71 6.68
CA HIS A 91 7.84 -11.41 6.61
C HIS A 91 7.70 -12.86 6.13
N THR A 92 6.71 -13.60 6.65
CA THR A 92 6.47 -14.99 6.24
C THR A 92 6.06 -15.09 4.76
N CYS A 93 5.34 -14.11 4.22
CA CYS A 93 4.99 -14.07 2.80
C CYS A 93 6.22 -13.84 1.92
N GLU A 94 7.17 -12.99 2.36
CA GLU A 94 8.44 -12.77 1.67
C GLU A 94 9.30 -14.03 1.63
N VAL A 95 9.34 -14.80 2.73
CA VAL A 95 10.02 -16.10 2.77
C VAL A 95 9.41 -17.06 1.74
N LEU A 96 8.08 -17.18 1.68
CA LEU A 96 7.41 -18.03 0.68
C LEU A 96 7.76 -17.62 -0.77
N LEU A 97 7.79 -16.33 -1.07
CA LEU A 97 8.17 -15.83 -2.40
C LEU A 97 9.63 -16.14 -2.73
N ARG A 98 10.52 -16.01 -1.75
CA ARG A 98 11.93 -16.36 -1.89
C ARG A 98 12.11 -17.86 -2.14
N ASP A 99 11.36 -18.71 -1.45
CA ASP A 99 11.43 -20.17 -1.60
C ASP A 99 11.04 -20.62 -3.02
N VAL A 100 10.08 -19.95 -3.65
CA VAL A 100 9.72 -20.22 -5.06
C VAL A 100 10.84 -19.80 -6.01
N ALA A 101 11.46 -18.64 -5.80
CA ALA A 101 12.60 -18.20 -6.60
C ALA A 101 13.80 -19.15 -6.46
N GLU A 102 14.04 -19.65 -5.24
CA GLU A 102 15.09 -20.64 -4.98
C GLU A 102 14.77 -22.00 -5.61
N SER A 103 13.51 -22.41 -5.58
CA SER A 103 13.04 -23.64 -6.26
C SER A 103 13.28 -23.59 -7.76
N LYS A 104 13.05 -22.45 -8.41
CA LYS A 104 13.35 -22.25 -9.84
C LYS A 104 14.83 -22.48 -10.13
N ARG A 105 15.71 -21.87 -9.31
CA ARG A 105 17.16 -21.99 -9.46
C ARG A 105 17.63 -23.43 -9.25
N ALA A 106 17.14 -24.09 -8.20
CA ALA A 106 17.45 -25.48 -7.91
C ALA A 106 17.01 -26.41 -9.06
N ASN A 107 15.81 -26.19 -9.60
CA ASN A 107 15.28 -26.98 -10.71
C ASN A 107 16.16 -26.87 -11.96
N THR A 108 16.62 -25.66 -12.31
CA THR A 108 17.55 -25.46 -13.43
C THR A 108 18.85 -26.22 -13.25
N VAL A 109 19.48 -26.12 -12.07
CA VAL A 109 20.76 -26.79 -11.77
C VAL A 109 20.61 -28.31 -11.84
N VAL A 110 19.51 -28.86 -11.33
CA VAL A 110 19.23 -30.30 -11.40
C VAL A 110 19.06 -30.75 -12.85
N HIS A 111 18.31 -30.00 -13.66
CA HIS A 111 18.13 -30.33 -15.08
C HIS A 111 19.40 -30.19 -15.92
N GLU A 112 20.32 -29.29 -15.57
CA GLU A 112 21.64 -29.20 -16.18
C GLU A 112 22.47 -30.45 -15.86
N ARG A 113 22.55 -30.81 -14.57
CA ARG A 113 23.30 -32.00 -14.11
C ARG A 113 22.80 -33.32 -14.66
N ILE A 114 21.51 -33.45 -14.95
CA ILE A 114 20.93 -34.69 -15.53
C ILE A 114 21.30 -34.83 -17.02
N ARG A 115 21.61 -33.72 -17.71
CA ARG A 115 21.94 -33.73 -19.15
C ARG A 115 23.42 -34.00 -19.43
N GLU A 116 24.28 -33.82 -18.43
CA GLU A 116 25.69 -34.20 -18.43
C GLU A 116 25.87 -35.72 -18.23
#